data_AF-A0A139NX94-F1
#
_entry.id   AF-A0A139NX94-F1
#
_cell.length_a   1.000
_cell.length_b   1.000
_cell.length_c   1.000
_cell.angle_alpha   90.00
_cell.angle_beta   90.00
_cell.angle_gamma   90.00
#
_symmetry.space_group_name_H-M   'P 1'
#
loop_
_entity.id
_entity.type
_entity.pdbx_description
1 polymer ?
#
loop_
_entity_poly.entity_id
_entity_poly.type
_entity_poly.pdbx_seq_one_letter_code
_entity_poly.pdbx_strand_id
1 'polypeptide(L)'
;MKQFLKVLAKVIAIPCGCLCLLAALAFLLLMNLFKASPSDIQKGNDDLKQIFISLDMPPEKVESDGHYQYEGGGLNFYVTFPDEVINSHPVLKESPKLTKNRLEIYVLQAGDISYYKVGDNLFNHGLFQFLEEESEKYFQEKGKKFNPNYSLLFWNDQESFKKGISFYEKALTLVDIQDNSAIKHIDTVTVKPGKEAELKQLIQEMDETGLLTQKYK
;
A
#
# COMPACT_ATOMS: atom_id res chain seq x y z
N MET A 1 -31.61 -20.79 59.04
CA MET A 1 -30.32 -20.72 58.31
C MET A 1 -30.43 -21.10 56.83
N LYS A 2 -30.82 -22.34 56.45
CA LYS A 2 -30.85 -22.78 55.03
C LYS A 2 -31.71 -21.91 54.09
N GLN A 3 -32.86 -21.44 54.55
CA GLN A 3 -33.77 -20.64 53.73
C GLN A 3 -33.29 -19.20 53.52
N PHE A 4 -32.66 -18.60 54.55
CA PHE A 4 -32.03 -17.29 54.48
C PHE A 4 -30.84 -17.27 53.51
N LEU A 5 -29.97 -18.28 53.57
CA LEU A 5 -28.86 -18.46 52.62
C LEU A 5 -29.35 -18.62 51.18
N LYS A 6 -30.46 -19.33 50.94
CA LYS A 6 -31.06 -19.46 49.60
C LYS A 6 -31.60 -18.13 49.06
N VAL A 7 -32.25 -17.34 49.91
CA VAL A 7 -32.77 -16.02 49.51
C VAL A 7 -31.62 -15.05 49.25
N LEU A 8 -30.62 -15.01 50.12
CA LEU A 8 -29.42 -14.18 49.96
C LEU A 8 -28.65 -14.55 48.68
N ALA A 9 -28.47 -15.85 48.41
CA ALA A 9 -27.83 -16.31 47.18
C ALA A 9 -28.61 -15.88 45.92
N LYS A 10 -29.96 -15.93 45.93
CA LYS A 10 -30.78 -15.41 44.83
C LYS A 10 -30.66 -13.89 44.67
N VAL A 11 -30.67 -13.15 45.78
CA VAL A 11 -30.54 -11.68 45.78
C VAL A 11 -29.19 -11.23 45.24
N ILE A 12 -28.12 -12.01 45.41
CA ILE A 12 -26.78 -11.71 44.88
C ILE A 12 -26.59 -12.25 43.45
N ALA A 13 -27.10 -13.44 43.14
CA ALA A 13 -26.90 -14.07 41.84
C ALA A 13 -27.58 -13.31 40.70
N ILE A 14 -28.75 -12.71 40.94
CA ILE A 14 -29.48 -11.93 39.93
C ILE A 14 -28.71 -10.67 39.48
N PRO A 15 -28.29 -9.76 40.38
CA PRO A 15 -27.48 -8.60 39.99
C PRO A 15 -26.10 -9.01 39.47
N CYS A 16 -25.48 -10.07 40.00
CA CYS A 16 -24.22 -10.60 39.48
C CYS A 16 -24.34 -11.09 38.02
N GLY A 17 -25.39 -11.87 37.72
CA GLY A 17 -25.67 -12.31 36.34
C GLY A 17 -25.96 -11.15 35.39
N CYS A 18 -26.67 -10.11 35.87
CA CYS A 18 -26.94 -8.90 35.09
C CYS A 18 -25.65 -8.09 34.80
N LEU A 19 -24.77 -7.95 35.79
CA LEU A 19 -23.45 -7.33 35.64
C LEU A 19 -22.56 -8.10 34.65
N CYS A 20 -22.55 -9.44 34.71
CA CYS A 20 -21.82 -10.25 33.74
C CYS A 20 -22.34 -10.09 32.30
N LEU A 21 -23.66 -9.99 32.13
CA LEU A 21 -24.30 -9.72 30.83
C LEU A 21 -23.92 -8.35 30.28
N LEU A 22 -23.98 -7.30 31.12
CA LEU A 22 -23.57 -5.94 30.74
C LEU A 22 -22.07 -5.88 30.38
N ALA A 23 -21.22 -6.56 31.16
CA ALA A 23 -19.79 -6.65 30.86
C ALA A 23 -19.53 -7.36 29.52
N ALA A 24 -20.22 -8.46 29.23
CA ALA A 24 -20.12 -9.16 27.95
C ALA A 24 -20.59 -8.31 26.77
N LEU A 25 -21.71 -7.58 26.92
CA LEU A 25 -22.21 -6.62 25.92
C LEU A 25 -21.22 -5.47 25.69
N ALA A 26 -20.68 -4.87 26.75
CA ALA A 26 -19.67 -3.82 26.65
C ALA A 26 -18.41 -4.33 25.94
N PHE A 27 -17.98 -5.56 26.24
CA PHE A 27 -16.84 -6.19 25.57
C PHE A 27 -17.09 -6.45 24.09
N LEU A 28 -18.29 -6.93 23.72
CA LEU A 28 -18.69 -7.09 22.32
C LEU A 28 -18.73 -5.75 21.58
N LEU A 29 -19.21 -4.68 22.22
CA LEU A 29 -19.20 -3.33 21.63
C LEU A 29 -17.77 -2.83 21.42
N LEU A 30 -16.90 -2.96 22.44
CA LEU A 30 -15.49 -2.59 22.35
C LEU A 30 -14.77 -3.34 21.23
N MET A 31 -14.98 -4.66 21.09
CA MET A 31 -14.38 -5.45 20.02
C MET A 31 -14.81 -5.00 18.61
N ASN A 32 -16.02 -4.46 18.46
CA ASN A 32 -16.51 -3.93 17.20
C ASN A 32 -16.03 -2.50 16.91
N LEU A 33 -15.65 -1.71 17.93
CA LEU A 33 -15.05 -0.38 17.73
C LEU A 33 -13.69 -0.44 17.03
N PHE A 34 -12.96 -1.54 17.18
CA PHE A 34 -11.63 -1.73 16.57
C PHE A 34 -11.68 -2.42 15.20
N LYS A 35 -12.87 -2.48 14.58
CA LYS A 35 -13.07 -3.00 13.23
C LYS A 35 -13.64 -1.95 12.31
N ALA A 36 -13.19 -1.94 11.07
CA ALA A 36 -13.82 -1.17 10.01
C ALA A 36 -15.25 -1.64 9.77
N SER A 37 -16.11 -0.70 9.37
CA SER A 37 -17.48 -1.06 9.03
C SER A 37 -17.47 -1.95 7.78
N PRO A 38 -18.43 -2.90 7.65
CA PRO A 38 -18.54 -3.71 6.44
C PRO A 38 -18.66 -2.87 5.16
N SER A 39 -19.31 -1.69 5.25
CA SER A 39 -19.44 -0.76 4.13
C SER A 39 -18.10 -0.16 3.71
N ASP A 40 -17.24 0.22 4.67
CA ASP A 40 -15.91 0.78 4.37
C ASP A 40 -15.00 -0.29 3.75
N ILE A 41 -15.06 -1.52 4.27
CA ILE A 41 -14.33 -2.66 3.70
C ILE A 41 -14.79 -2.93 2.26
N GLN A 42 -16.11 -2.98 2.04
CA GLN A 42 -16.66 -3.23 0.70
C GLN A 42 -16.23 -2.13 -0.28
N LYS A 43 -16.40 -0.86 0.12
CA LYS A 43 -15.96 0.28 -0.70
C LYS A 43 -14.47 0.19 -1.02
N GLY A 44 -13.62 -0.09 -0.02
CA GLY A 44 -12.19 -0.19 -0.25
C GLY A 44 -11.79 -1.35 -1.16
N ASN A 45 -12.47 -2.50 -1.05
CA ASN A 45 -12.29 -3.62 -1.96
C ASN A 45 -12.66 -3.24 -3.40
N ASP A 46 -13.79 -2.56 -3.58
CA ASP A 46 -14.29 -2.14 -4.88
C ASP A 46 -13.38 -1.07 -5.51
N ASP A 47 -12.96 -0.06 -4.75
CA ASP A 47 -12.08 1.01 -5.22
C ASP A 47 -10.70 0.46 -5.65
N LEU A 48 -10.08 -0.40 -4.83
CA LEU A 48 -8.81 -1.05 -5.21
C LEU A 48 -8.97 -1.95 -6.44
N LYS A 49 -10.06 -2.73 -6.50
CA LYS A 49 -10.35 -3.57 -7.67
C LYS A 49 -10.45 -2.72 -8.94
N GLN A 50 -11.16 -1.60 -8.89
CA GLN A 50 -11.28 -0.70 -10.04
C GLN A 50 -9.95 -0.06 -10.41
N ILE A 51 -9.13 0.36 -9.43
CA ILE A 51 -7.79 0.88 -9.71
C ILE A 51 -6.97 -0.17 -10.46
N PHE A 52 -6.85 -1.39 -9.96
CA PHE A 52 -6.03 -2.41 -10.62
C PHE A 52 -6.56 -2.80 -12.02
N ILE A 53 -7.88 -2.87 -12.21
CA ILE A 53 -8.48 -3.03 -13.55
C ILE A 53 -8.07 -1.88 -14.48
N SER A 54 -8.13 -0.64 -13.99
CA SER A 54 -7.78 0.55 -14.76
C SER A 54 -6.30 0.61 -15.18
N LEU A 55 -5.46 -0.15 -14.48
CA LEU A 55 -4.03 -0.31 -14.72
C LEU A 55 -3.69 -1.55 -15.56
N ASP A 56 -4.70 -2.22 -16.15
CA ASP A 56 -4.58 -3.47 -16.90
C ASP A 56 -4.01 -4.65 -16.09
N MET A 57 -4.12 -4.60 -14.76
CA MET A 57 -3.70 -5.66 -13.84
C MET A 57 -4.92 -6.20 -13.09
N PRO A 58 -5.94 -6.79 -13.76
CA PRO A 58 -7.17 -7.18 -13.08
C PRO A 58 -6.90 -8.22 -11.98
N PRO A 59 -7.31 -7.96 -10.73
CA PRO A 59 -7.14 -8.92 -9.66
C PRO A 59 -8.23 -9.98 -9.70
N GLU A 60 -7.92 -11.18 -9.20
CA GLU A 60 -8.90 -12.24 -8.97
C GLU A 60 -9.81 -11.88 -7.77
N LYS A 61 -9.22 -11.32 -6.72
CA LYS A 61 -9.93 -11.01 -5.47
C LYS A 61 -9.28 -9.82 -4.74
N VAL A 62 -10.10 -9.01 -4.09
CA VAL A 62 -9.66 -8.01 -3.11
C VAL A 62 -10.42 -8.24 -1.82
N GLU A 63 -9.72 -8.29 -0.69
CA GLU A 63 -10.31 -8.49 0.63
C GLU A 63 -9.55 -7.76 1.74
N SER A 64 -10.22 -7.49 2.86
CA SER A 64 -9.62 -7.00 4.09
C SER A 64 -10.25 -7.74 5.27
N ASP A 65 -9.47 -7.99 6.31
CA ASP A 65 -9.97 -8.55 7.57
C ASP A 65 -10.68 -7.50 8.45
N GLY A 66 -10.63 -6.23 8.03
CA GLY A 66 -11.25 -5.10 8.70
C GLY A 66 -10.57 -4.70 10.01
N HIS A 67 -9.42 -5.27 10.35
CA HIS A 67 -8.71 -4.98 11.58
C HIS A 67 -7.82 -3.74 11.41
N TYR A 68 -8.03 -2.73 12.25
CA TYR A 68 -7.15 -1.58 12.28
C TYR A 68 -5.78 -1.95 12.87
N GLN A 69 -4.72 -1.60 12.17
CA GLN A 69 -3.34 -1.95 12.57
C GLN A 69 -2.80 -1.06 13.70
N TYR A 70 -3.17 0.23 13.72
CA TYR A 70 -2.59 1.24 14.61
C TYR A 70 -3.66 2.20 15.15
N GLU A 71 -3.31 3.00 16.18
CA GLU A 71 -4.15 4.05 16.80
C GLU A 71 -4.61 5.17 15.84
N GLY A 72 -4.35 5.04 14.53
CA GLY A 72 -4.78 5.96 13.46
C GLY A 72 -5.79 5.38 12.47
N GLY A 73 -6.26 4.14 12.64
CA GLY A 73 -7.38 3.61 11.84
C GLY A 73 -7.02 3.10 10.43
N GLY A 74 -5.76 2.75 10.17
CA GLY A 74 -5.35 2.16 8.88
C GLY A 74 -5.70 0.69 8.73
N LEU A 75 -6.01 0.28 7.49
CA LEU A 75 -6.44 -1.06 7.10
C LEU A 75 -5.48 -1.67 6.09
N ASN A 76 -5.27 -2.98 6.20
CA ASN A 76 -4.64 -3.77 5.17
C ASN A 76 -5.69 -4.36 4.23
N PHE A 77 -5.47 -4.18 2.95
CA PHE A 77 -6.15 -4.87 1.88
C PHE A 77 -5.21 -5.88 1.24
N TYR A 78 -5.77 -6.99 0.81
CA TYR A 78 -5.07 -8.08 0.17
C TYR A 78 -5.63 -8.25 -1.24
N VAL A 79 -4.80 -7.90 -2.23
CA VAL A 79 -5.13 -8.00 -3.65
C VAL A 79 -4.50 -9.26 -4.20
N THR A 80 -5.32 -10.25 -4.55
CA THR A 80 -4.89 -11.52 -5.12
C THR A 80 -4.97 -11.45 -6.64
N PHE A 81 -3.88 -11.80 -7.32
CA PHE A 81 -3.78 -11.80 -8.77
C PHE A 81 -3.70 -13.22 -9.32
N PRO A 82 -4.22 -13.46 -10.54
CA PRO A 82 -3.92 -14.69 -11.26
C PRO A 82 -2.45 -14.73 -11.69
N ASP A 83 -1.90 -15.94 -11.84
CA ASP A 83 -0.49 -16.13 -12.23
C ASP A 83 -0.17 -15.48 -13.58
N GLU A 84 -1.12 -15.44 -14.51
CA GLU A 84 -0.96 -14.77 -15.81
C GLU A 84 -0.62 -13.28 -15.64
N VAL A 85 -1.34 -12.57 -14.76
CA VAL A 85 -1.12 -11.14 -14.49
C VAL A 85 0.20 -10.92 -13.74
N ILE A 86 0.53 -11.78 -12.77
CA ILE A 86 1.84 -11.70 -12.08
C ILE A 86 2.99 -11.87 -13.07
N ASN A 87 2.87 -12.80 -14.02
CA ASN A 87 3.92 -13.10 -14.98
C ASN A 87 4.03 -12.04 -16.10
N SER A 88 2.95 -11.33 -16.41
CA SER A 88 2.98 -10.25 -17.41
C SER A 88 3.45 -8.91 -16.87
N HIS A 89 3.45 -8.71 -15.55
CA HIS A 89 3.80 -7.46 -14.89
C HIS A 89 4.96 -7.63 -13.89
N PRO A 90 6.22 -7.41 -14.34
CA PRO A 90 7.39 -7.43 -13.47
C PRO A 90 7.25 -6.56 -12.21
N VAL A 91 6.50 -5.45 -12.27
CA VAL A 91 6.28 -4.59 -11.09
C VAL A 91 5.62 -5.34 -9.93
N LEU A 92 4.70 -6.27 -10.22
CA LEU A 92 4.03 -7.05 -9.18
C LEU A 92 5.01 -8.04 -8.59
N LYS A 93 5.75 -8.76 -9.45
CA LYS A 93 6.70 -9.80 -9.04
C LYS A 93 7.81 -9.26 -8.15
N GLU A 94 8.33 -8.08 -8.47
CA GLU A 94 9.41 -7.42 -7.73
C GLU A 94 8.89 -6.53 -6.59
N SER A 95 7.57 -6.51 -6.35
CA SER A 95 6.99 -5.73 -5.27
C SER A 95 7.39 -6.32 -3.91
N PRO A 96 7.91 -5.51 -2.96
CA PRO A 96 8.33 -5.99 -1.65
C PRO A 96 7.14 -6.46 -0.77
N LYS A 97 5.90 -6.14 -1.17
CA LYS A 97 4.66 -6.51 -0.47
C LYS A 97 3.94 -7.69 -1.11
N LEU A 98 4.49 -8.29 -2.16
CA LEU A 98 3.91 -9.48 -2.78
C LEU A 98 4.32 -10.73 -1.99
N THR A 99 3.34 -11.48 -1.51
CA THR A 99 3.55 -12.83 -0.98
C THR A 99 2.76 -13.82 -1.81
N LYS A 100 3.45 -14.74 -2.48
CA LYS A 100 2.89 -15.62 -3.52
C LYS A 100 2.27 -14.78 -4.65
N ASN A 101 0.95 -14.78 -4.78
CA ASN A 101 0.19 -13.99 -5.75
C ASN A 101 -0.67 -12.90 -5.08
N ARG A 102 -0.37 -12.57 -3.81
CA ARG A 102 -1.17 -11.65 -3.00
C ARG A 102 -0.36 -10.45 -2.57
N LEU A 103 -0.74 -9.28 -3.05
CA LEU A 103 -0.15 -7.98 -2.72
C LEU A 103 -0.87 -7.39 -1.50
N GLU A 104 -0.12 -7.02 -0.48
CA GLU A 104 -0.64 -6.27 0.67
C GLU A 104 -0.58 -4.77 0.41
N ILE A 105 -1.71 -4.07 0.61
CA ILE A 105 -1.83 -2.63 0.46
C ILE A 105 -2.35 -2.04 1.76
N TYR A 106 -1.54 -1.21 2.40
CA TYR A 106 -1.95 -0.46 3.57
C TYR A 106 -2.54 0.90 3.15
N VAL A 107 -3.73 1.20 3.67
CA VAL A 107 -4.39 2.50 3.50
C VAL A 107 -4.86 3.05 4.84
N LEU A 108 -4.63 4.33 5.09
CA LEU A 108 -4.99 4.96 6.36
C LEU A 108 -6.50 5.10 6.54
N GLN A 109 -7.23 5.33 5.44
CA GLN A 109 -8.69 5.43 5.44
C GLN A 109 -9.21 4.77 4.17
N ALA A 110 -10.26 3.95 4.26
CA ALA A 110 -10.85 3.29 3.09
C ALA A 110 -11.37 4.28 2.04
N GLY A 111 -11.65 5.53 2.41
CA GLY A 111 -12.02 6.61 1.49
C GLY A 111 -10.84 7.36 0.84
N ASP A 112 -9.59 7.07 1.23
CA ASP A 112 -8.36 7.75 0.77
C ASP A 112 -7.52 6.84 -0.16
N ILE A 113 -8.17 5.86 -0.79
CA ILE A 113 -7.54 4.99 -1.76
C ILE A 113 -7.28 5.80 -3.03
N SER A 114 -6.01 5.84 -3.45
CA SER A 114 -5.55 6.58 -4.62
C SER A 114 -4.42 5.85 -5.33
N TYR A 115 -4.15 6.22 -6.59
CA TYR A 115 -3.03 5.69 -7.35
C TYR A 115 -1.69 5.90 -6.64
N TYR A 116 -1.50 7.07 -6.02
CA TYR A 116 -0.31 7.38 -5.24
C TYR A 116 -0.09 6.37 -4.10
N LYS A 117 -1.15 6.07 -3.32
CA LYS A 117 -1.08 5.09 -2.22
C LYS A 117 -0.89 3.66 -2.71
N VAL A 118 -1.46 3.31 -3.86
CA VAL A 118 -1.17 2.03 -4.51
C VAL A 118 0.31 1.95 -4.89
N GLY A 119 0.88 3.02 -5.45
CA GLY A 119 2.31 3.15 -5.75
C GLY A 119 3.22 2.93 -4.56
N ASP A 120 2.92 3.57 -3.43
CA ASP A 120 3.70 3.43 -2.18
C ASP A 120 3.81 1.97 -1.70
N ASN A 121 2.82 1.12 -2.01
CA ASN A 121 2.82 -0.29 -1.62
C ASN A 121 3.31 -1.20 -2.77
N LEU A 122 3.10 -0.79 -4.01
CA LEU A 122 3.44 -1.56 -5.21
C LEU A 122 4.93 -1.47 -5.52
N PHE A 123 5.51 -0.27 -5.51
CA PHE A 123 6.89 -0.06 -5.91
C PHE A 123 7.89 -0.38 -4.79
N ASN A 124 9.03 -0.97 -5.17
CA ASN A 124 10.22 -0.98 -4.33
C ASN A 124 10.68 0.46 -4.05
N HIS A 125 10.75 0.85 -2.77
CA HIS A 125 11.12 2.20 -2.35
C HIS A 125 12.54 2.59 -2.77
N GLY A 126 13.48 1.64 -2.78
CA GLY A 126 14.85 1.87 -3.22
C GLY A 126 14.92 2.25 -4.69
N LEU A 127 14.20 1.52 -5.55
CA LEU A 127 14.15 1.84 -6.98
C LEU A 127 13.39 3.14 -7.25
N PHE A 128 12.29 3.38 -6.54
CA PHE A 128 11.56 4.63 -6.71
C PHE A 128 12.43 5.85 -6.34
N GLN A 129 13.13 5.79 -5.20
CA GLN A 129 14.06 6.83 -4.78
C GLN A 129 15.23 6.98 -5.77
N PHE A 130 15.80 5.88 -6.23
CA PHE A 130 16.87 5.89 -7.24
C PHE A 130 16.44 6.63 -8.52
N LEU A 131 15.24 6.35 -9.03
CA LEU A 131 14.70 7.04 -10.21
C LEU A 131 14.48 8.53 -9.95
N GLU A 132 14.06 8.92 -8.75
CA GLU A 132 13.91 10.32 -8.36
C GLU A 132 15.26 11.05 -8.34
N GLU A 133 16.30 10.43 -7.78
CA GLU A 133 17.67 10.95 -7.75
C GLU A 133 18.28 11.08 -9.17
N GLU A 134 18.10 10.08 -10.03
CA GLU A 134 18.55 10.15 -11.42
C GLU A 134 17.80 11.20 -12.24
N SER A 135 16.50 11.38 -11.96
CA SER A 135 15.69 12.45 -12.54
C SER A 135 16.17 13.83 -12.10
N GLU A 136 16.55 13.97 -10.82
CA GLU A 136 17.13 15.20 -10.29
C GLU A 136 18.45 15.53 -11.00
N LYS A 137 19.37 14.56 -11.10
CA LYS A 137 20.64 14.73 -11.83
C LYS A 137 20.40 15.18 -13.27
N TYR A 138 19.46 14.54 -13.97
CA TYR A 138 19.07 14.93 -15.33
C TYR A 138 18.55 16.37 -15.41
N PHE A 139 17.73 16.82 -14.46
CA PHE A 139 17.24 18.21 -14.41
C PHE A 139 18.36 19.21 -14.12
N GLN A 140 19.28 18.88 -13.22
CA GLN A 140 20.46 19.70 -12.92
C GLN A 140 21.37 19.84 -14.14
N GLU A 141 21.64 18.75 -14.88
CA GLU A 141 22.41 18.78 -16.14
C GLU A 141 21.76 19.68 -17.20
N LYS A 142 20.43 19.74 -17.23
CA LYS A 142 19.65 20.62 -18.13
C LYS A 142 19.55 22.07 -17.63
N GLY A 143 20.10 22.38 -16.46
CA GLY A 143 20.00 23.70 -15.84
C GLY A 143 18.59 24.07 -15.36
N LYS A 144 17.69 23.09 -15.19
CA LYS A 144 16.36 23.33 -14.62
C LYS A 144 16.50 23.59 -13.11
N LYS A 145 15.74 24.56 -12.58
CA LYS A 145 15.67 24.78 -11.12
C LYS A 145 14.90 23.63 -10.48
N PHE A 146 15.48 23.03 -9.46
CA PHE A 146 14.87 21.98 -8.65
C PHE A 146 14.57 22.49 -7.24
N ASN A 147 13.40 22.15 -6.70
CA ASN A 147 13.06 22.39 -5.30
C ASN A 147 13.11 21.06 -4.53
N PRO A 148 14.02 20.92 -3.55
CA PRO A 148 14.15 19.67 -2.78
C PRO A 148 12.94 19.34 -1.91
N ASN A 149 12.01 20.27 -1.72
CA ASN A 149 10.76 20.02 -0.98
C ASN A 149 9.65 19.40 -1.85
N TYR A 150 9.92 19.14 -3.13
CA TYR A 150 8.95 18.62 -4.09
C TYR A 150 9.43 17.27 -4.61
N SER A 151 8.49 16.39 -4.91
CA SER A 151 8.79 15.15 -5.62
C SER A 151 8.82 15.39 -7.13
N LEU A 152 9.70 14.70 -7.83
CA LEU A 152 9.73 14.68 -9.30
C LEU A 152 8.81 13.60 -9.88
N LEU A 153 8.60 12.53 -9.11
CA LEU A 153 7.79 11.39 -9.50
C LEU A 153 6.44 11.46 -8.78
N PHE A 154 5.55 12.33 -9.28
CA PHE A 154 4.22 12.50 -8.70
C PHE A 154 3.12 11.96 -9.62
N TRP A 155 2.95 10.64 -9.62
CA TRP A 155 1.99 9.93 -10.46
C TRP A 155 0.69 9.64 -9.68
N ASN A 156 -0.16 10.66 -9.57
CA ASN A 156 -1.34 10.61 -8.71
C ASN A 156 -2.67 10.34 -9.45
N ASP A 157 -2.65 10.34 -10.78
CA ASP A 157 -3.79 10.03 -11.63
C ASP A 157 -3.57 8.73 -12.41
N GLN A 158 -4.64 8.17 -12.95
CA GLN A 158 -4.61 6.89 -13.67
C GLN A 158 -3.60 6.89 -14.82
N GLU A 159 -3.56 7.96 -15.62
CA GLU A 159 -2.77 8.00 -16.84
C GLU A 159 -1.28 8.08 -16.52
N SER A 160 -0.91 9.00 -15.62
CA SER A 160 0.48 9.14 -15.19
C SER A 160 0.98 7.89 -14.46
N PHE A 161 0.15 7.29 -13.60
CA PHE A 161 0.51 6.09 -12.86
C PHE A 161 0.70 4.87 -13.77
N LYS A 162 -0.19 4.67 -14.74
CA LYS A 162 -0.08 3.58 -15.73
C LYS A 162 1.17 3.71 -16.59
N LYS A 163 1.46 4.91 -17.08
CA LYS A 163 2.73 5.19 -17.80
C LYS A 163 3.93 4.97 -16.88
N GLY A 164 3.86 5.46 -15.65
CA GLY A 164 4.88 5.31 -14.62
C GLY A 164 5.24 3.85 -14.34
N ILE A 165 4.24 2.96 -14.25
CA ILE A 165 4.45 1.51 -14.13
C ILE A 165 5.28 0.99 -15.30
N SER A 166 4.94 1.34 -16.54
CA SER A 166 5.70 0.85 -17.71
C SER A 166 7.17 1.32 -17.69
N PHE A 167 7.44 2.55 -17.25
CA PHE A 167 8.81 3.05 -17.08
C PHE A 167 9.53 2.38 -15.92
N TYR A 168 8.83 2.14 -14.82
CA TYR A 168 9.36 1.41 -13.66
C TYR A 168 9.74 -0.03 -14.03
N GLU A 169 8.90 -0.72 -14.80
CA GLU A 169 9.19 -2.07 -15.29
C GLU A 169 10.39 -2.11 -16.24
N LYS A 170 10.55 -1.11 -17.10
CA LYS A 170 11.79 -0.94 -17.88
C LYS A 170 12.99 -0.75 -16.95
N ALA A 171 12.88 0.10 -15.93
CA ALA A 171 13.96 0.36 -14.98
C ALA A 171 14.41 -0.90 -14.23
N LEU A 172 13.47 -1.76 -13.82
CA LEU A 172 13.77 -3.08 -13.22
C LEU A 172 14.71 -3.93 -14.09
N THR A 173 14.66 -3.79 -15.41
CA THR A 173 15.57 -4.53 -16.30
C THR A 173 16.99 -3.97 -16.32
N LEU A 174 17.17 -2.68 -15.99
CA LEU A 174 18.42 -1.92 -16.11
C LEU A 174 19.24 -1.89 -14.81
N VAL A 175 18.63 -2.27 -13.69
CA VAL A 175 19.25 -2.18 -12.36
C VAL A 175 19.31 -3.54 -11.66
N ASP A 176 20.21 -3.65 -10.71
CA ASP A 176 20.22 -4.67 -9.66
C ASP A 176 19.73 -4.05 -8.36
N ILE A 177 18.86 -4.78 -7.64
CA ILE A 177 18.32 -4.38 -6.34
C ILE A 177 18.90 -5.31 -5.28
N GLN A 178 19.55 -4.72 -4.29
CA GLN A 178 20.03 -5.42 -3.11
C GLN A 178 19.02 -5.24 -1.97
N ASP A 179 18.37 -6.34 -1.59
CA ASP A 179 17.45 -6.40 -0.44
C ASP A 179 18.20 -6.07 0.87
N ASN A 180 17.75 -5.03 1.54
CA ASN A 180 18.28 -4.56 2.83
C ASN A 180 17.25 -4.71 3.97
N SER A 181 16.15 -5.45 3.75
CA SER A 181 15.07 -5.64 4.72
C SER A 181 15.57 -6.23 6.05
N ALA A 182 16.57 -7.12 6.01
CA ALA A 182 17.17 -7.74 7.21
C ALA A 182 17.80 -6.72 8.18
N ILE A 183 18.29 -5.59 7.66
CA ILE A 183 18.86 -4.49 8.46
C ILE A 183 17.90 -3.30 8.59
N LYS A 184 16.62 -3.47 8.20
CA LYS A 184 15.57 -2.44 8.23
C LYS A 184 15.97 -1.17 7.48
N HIS A 185 16.64 -1.33 6.35
CA HIS A 185 17.05 -0.21 5.50
C HIS A 185 16.39 -0.30 4.12
N ILE A 186 16.35 0.84 3.42
CA ILE A 186 15.86 0.90 2.05
C ILE A 186 16.80 0.08 1.17
N ASP A 187 16.24 -0.61 0.18
CA ASP A 187 17.03 -1.42 -0.74
C ASP A 187 17.99 -0.57 -1.55
N THR A 188 19.20 -1.08 -1.75
CA THR A 188 20.22 -0.38 -2.53
C THR A 188 20.01 -0.72 -4.00
N VAL A 189 19.99 0.29 -4.86
CA VAL A 189 19.85 0.12 -6.31
C VAL A 189 21.13 0.53 -7.01
N THR A 190 21.59 -0.33 -7.92
CA THR A 190 22.77 -0.10 -8.74
C THR A 190 22.47 -0.37 -10.19
N VAL A 191 22.95 0.48 -11.09
CA VAL A 191 22.82 0.25 -12.54
C VAL A 191 23.65 -0.96 -12.94
N LYS A 192 23.08 -1.84 -13.76
CA LYS A 192 23.81 -2.98 -14.33
C LYS A 192 24.95 -2.46 -15.21
N PRO A 193 26.13 -3.12 -15.20
CA PRO A 193 27.24 -2.72 -16.05
C PRO A 193 26.85 -2.61 -17.53
N GLY A 194 27.10 -1.47 -18.15
CA GLY A 194 26.80 -1.22 -19.56
C GLY A 194 25.36 -0.76 -19.85
N LYS A 195 24.53 -0.55 -18.82
CA LYS A 195 23.15 -0.06 -18.94
C LYS A 195 22.98 1.43 -18.62
N GLU A 196 24.07 2.15 -18.35
CA GLU A 196 24.05 3.55 -17.92
C GLU A 196 23.44 4.47 -19.00
N ALA A 197 23.76 4.24 -20.27
CA ALA A 197 23.19 5.01 -21.38
C ALA A 197 21.68 4.74 -21.56
N GLU A 198 21.25 3.47 -21.43
CA GLU A 198 19.85 3.08 -21.51
C GLU A 198 19.03 3.68 -20.35
N LEU A 199 19.61 3.73 -19.14
CA LEU A 199 18.98 4.39 -18.00
C LEU A 199 18.84 5.90 -18.24
N LYS A 200 19.90 6.56 -18.72
CA LYS A 200 19.83 7.99 -19.04
C LYS A 200 18.77 8.29 -20.10
N GLN A 201 18.67 7.44 -21.11
CA GLN A 201 17.62 7.52 -22.12
C GLN A 201 16.23 7.32 -21.51
N LEU A 202 16.06 6.36 -20.60
CA LEU A 202 14.79 6.12 -19.89
C LEU A 202 14.31 7.39 -19.15
N ILE A 203 15.21 8.06 -18.42
CA ILE A 203 14.89 9.30 -17.68
C ILE A 203 14.52 10.44 -18.64
N GLN A 204 15.20 10.54 -19.78
CA GLN A 204 14.83 11.51 -20.81
C GLN A 204 13.43 11.24 -21.37
N GLU A 205 13.12 9.98 -21.70
CA GLU A 205 11.79 9.58 -22.17
C GLU A 205 10.71 9.87 -21.11
N MET A 206 11.02 9.73 -19.82
CA MET A 206 10.12 10.12 -18.72
C MET A 206 9.84 11.63 -18.70
N ASP A 207 10.85 12.48 -18.94
CA ASP A 207 10.66 13.95 -19.06
C ASP A 207 9.77 14.28 -20.27
N GLU A 208 10.08 13.71 -21.43
CA GLU A 208 9.37 13.94 -22.69
C GLU A 208 7.90 13.49 -22.63
N THR A 209 7.61 12.45 -21.86
CA THR A 209 6.25 11.94 -21.64
C THR A 209 5.49 12.65 -20.51
N GLY A 210 6.12 13.63 -19.86
CA GLY A 210 5.51 14.44 -18.80
C GLY A 210 5.41 13.72 -17.45
N LEU A 211 6.19 12.67 -17.22
CA LEU A 211 6.23 11.93 -15.94
C LEU A 211 7.16 12.55 -14.91
N LEU A 212 8.05 13.46 -15.31
CA LEU A 212 8.91 14.23 -14.41
C LEU A 212 8.27 15.59 -14.15
N THR A 213 7.50 15.70 -13.07
CA THR A 213 6.82 16.94 -12.67
C THR A 213 7.14 17.29 -11.22
N GLN A 214 7.54 18.54 -10.97
CA GLN A 214 7.74 19.03 -9.61
C GLN A 214 6.39 19.29 -8.95
N LYS A 215 5.96 18.41 -8.04
CA LYS A 215 4.73 18.57 -7.23
C LYS A 215 5.01 18.31 -5.75
N TYR A 216 4.20 18.95 -4.90
CA TYR A 216 4.25 18.69 -3.46
C TYR A 216 3.85 17.25 -3.17
N LYS A 217 4.63 16.59 -2.31
CA LYS A 217 4.37 15.23 -1.82
C LYS A 217 3.19 15.21 -0.83
#